data_AF-A0A2V5Z1P5-F1
#
_entry.id   AF-A0A2V5Z1P5-F1
#
_cell.length_a   1.000
_cell.length_b   1.000
_cell.length_c   1.000
_cell.angle_alpha   90.00
_cell.angle_beta   90.00
_cell.angle_gamma   90.00
#
_symmetry.space_group_name_H-M   'P 1'
#
loop_
_entity.id
_entity.type
_entity.pdbx_description
1 polymer ?
#
loop_
_entity_poly.entity_id
_entity_poly.type
_entity_poly.pdbx_seq_one_letter_code
_entity_poly.pdbx_strand_id
1 'polypeptide(L)'
;MTSEDWEELALAVALALKTFDWPRSDALCERTAGAIRSDPSGAAAPVGRILKRLRRARRFQSMALVADAMFESGVASTESGVQYAQALTDTRSLSAAEAFLDWLSRRADAASMASEIVGLRGRIAKQHHINTPEAQIDRARRYLVESVRHYLAGFDLDRSVYFWHGINAAALIARAHRKGIPVDQFPASKALARSIVETVTSPGKTGDQHDVWRIGTELEAHIALNDWVRAADAAVRYTAAEEADAFQIASTLRQLTEVWELASNAPPGSQVLPTLRAALLAREGGGFRLEPHQVAADLEGSVGLEKVFGAGQFKTVKWYQHGLDCCESIARIET
;
A
#
# COMPACT_ATOMS: atom_id res chain seq x y z
N MET A 1 3.05 -33.81 5.93
CA MET A 1 3.73 -33.17 4.80
C MET A 1 5.21 -33.12 5.07
N THR A 2 6.02 -33.38 4.04
CA THR A 2 7.47 -33.20 4.11
C THR A 2 7.83 -31.71 4.02
N SER A 3 9.07 -31.34 4.34
CA SER A 3 9.57 -29.98 4.10
C SER A 3 9.53 -29.60 2.62
N GLU A 4 9.71 -30.55 1.72
CA GLU A 4 9.67 -30.33 0.27
C GLU A 4 8.24 -30.03 -0.20
N ASP A 5 7.24 -30.78 0.31
CA ASP A 5 5.84 -30.57 -0.02
C ASP A 5 5.38 -29.13 0.35
N TRP A 6 5.86 -28.60 1.49
CA TRP A 6 5.54 -27.24 1.91
C TRP A 6 6.15 -26.17 1.01
N GLU A 7 7.38 -26.38 0.54
CA GLU A 7 8.05 -25.47 -0.38
C GLU A 7 7.37 -25.47 -1.75
N GLU A 8 6.99 -26.65 -2.26
CA GLU A 8 6.25 -26.78 -3.51
C GLU A 8 4.92 -26.03 -3.43
N LEU A 9 4.18 -26.18 -2.33
CA LEU A 9 2.92 -25.47 -2.11
C LEU A 9 3.13 -23.95 -2.07
N ALA A 10 4.17 -23.47 -1.39
CA ALA A 10 4.50 -22.06 -1.33
C ALA A 10 4.90 -21.47 -2.70
N LEU A 11 5.58 -22.25 -3.54
CA LEU A 11 5.90 -21.88 -4.93
C LEU A 11 4.66 -21.88 -5.82
N ALA A 12 3.78 -22.87 -5.68
CA ALA A 12 2.54 -22.95 -6.45
C ALA A 12 1.63 -21.74 -6.16
N VAL A 13 1.48 -21.36 -4.89
CA VAL A 13 0.74 -20.13 -4.51
C VAL A 13 1.43 -18.89 -5.11
N ALA A 14 2.76 -18.80 -5.00
CA ALA A 14 3.49 -17.67 -5.56
C ALA A 14 3.29 -17.52 -7.07
N LEU A 15 3.30 -18.63 -7.81
CA LEU A 15 3.07 -18.64 -9.25
C LEU A 15 1.64 -18.20 -9.58
N ALA A 16 0.63 -18.78 -8.93
CA ALA A 16 -0.77 -18.42 -9.14
C ALA A 16 -1.03 -16.93 -8.88
N LEU A 17 -0.44 -16.38 -7.82
CA LEU A 17 -0.54 -14.95 -7.53
C LEU A 17 0.16 -14.09 -8.60
N LYS A 18 1.34 -14.50 -9.06
CA LYS A 18 2.10 -13.76 -10.09
C LYS A 18 1.39 -13.74 -11.44
N THR A 19 0.65 -14.80 -11.78
CA THR A 19 -0.10 -14.92 -13.03
C THR A 19 -1.55 -14.45 -12.90
N PHE A 20 -1.94 -13.86 -11.76
CA PHE A 20 -3.29 -13.39 -11.48
C PHE A 20 -4.37 -14.49 -11.57
N ASP A 21 -3.98 -15.76 -11.34
CA ASP A 21 -4.89 -16.90 -11.31
C ASP A 21 -5.54 -17.03 -9.92
N TRP A 22 -6.53 -16.16 -9.69
CA TRP A 22 -7.22 -16.03 -8.40
C TRP A 22 -7.93 -17.30 -7.95
N PRO A 23 -8.71 -17.98 -8.81
CA PRO A 23 -9.37 -19.23 -8.41
C PRO A 23 -8.35 -20.30 -7.98
N ARG A 24 -7.24 -20.44 -8.70
CA ARG A 24 -6.18 -21.39 -8.33
C ARG A 24 -5.50 -20.98 -7.03
N SER A 25 -5.20 -19.70 -6.86
CA SER A 25 -4.61 -19.20 -5.61
C SER A 25 -5.50 -19.50 -4.40
N ASP A 26 -6.80 -19.29 -4.52
CA ASP A 26 -7.75 -19.53 -3.42
C ASP A 26 -7.84 -21.03 -3.10
N ALA A 27 -7.97 -21.90 -4.11
CA ALA A 27 -7.97 -23.36 -3.93
C ALA A 27 -6.66 -23.87 -3.29
N LEU A 28 -5.52 -23.30 -3.66
CA LEU A 28 -4.24 -23.62 -3.03
C LEU A 28 -4.18 -23.17 -1.56
N CYS A 29 -4.77 -22.03 -1.22
CA CYS A 29 -4.87 -21.56 0.17
C CYS A 29 -5.78 -22.46 1.02
N GLU A 30 -6.90 -22.92 0.47
CA GLU A 30 -7.77 -23.92 1.13
C GLU A 30 -7.03 -25.23 1.40
N ARG A 31 -6.30 -25.74 0.40
CA ARG A 31 -5.44 -26.92 0.56
C ARG A 31 -4.36 -26.69 1.62
N THR A 32 -3.74 -25.50 1.62
CA THR A 32 -2.74 -25.12 2.63
C THR A 32 -3.33 -25.15 4.03
N ALA A 33 -4.49 -24.53 4.23
CA ALA A 33 -5.17 -24.50 5.53
C ALA A 33 -5.55 -25.91 6.01
N GLY A 34 -6.10 -26.75 5.13
CA GLY A 34 -6.42 -28.15 5.43
C GLY A 34 -5.18 -28.97 5.81
N ALA A 35 -4.06 -28.75 5.12
CA ALA A 35 -2.82 -29.45 5.41
C ALA A 35 -2.18 -29.02 6.73
N ILE A 36 -2.22 -27.72 7.07
CA ILE A 36 -1.73 -27.20 8.37
C ILE A 36 -2.48 -27.91 9.51
N ARG A 37 -3.81 -28.01 9.41
CA ARG A 37 -4.65 -28.67 10.42
C ARG A 37 -4.37 -30.17 10.56
N SER A 38 -3.97 -30.82 9.48
CA SER A 38 -3.76 -32.26 9.45
C SER A 38 -2.37 -32.65 9.95
N ASP A 39 -1.35 -31.91 9.53
CA ASP A 39 0.04 -32.12 9.93
C ASP A 39 0.82 -30.79 9.86
N PRO A 40 0.88 -30.03 10.97
CA PRO A 40 1.50 -28.71 10.98
C PRO A 40 3.04 -28.74 11.00
N SER A 41 3.66 -29.92 11.04
CA SER A 41 5.11 -30.06 11.13
C SER A 41 5.80 -29.40 9.93
N GLY A 42 6.76 -28.51 10.22
CA GLY A 42 7.51 -27.77 9.19
C GLY A 42 6.74 -26.65 8.48
N ALA A 43 5.47 -26.40 8.81
CA ALA A 43 4.62 -25.45 8.08
C ALA A 43 5.01 -23.97 8.29
N ALA A 44 5.53 -23.61 9.46
CA ALA A 44 5.60 -22.22 9.92
C ALA A 44 6.33 -21.28 8.94
N ALA A 45 7.53 -21.63 8.46
CA ALA A 45 8.32 -20.76 7.60
C ALA A 45 7.78 -20.66 6.16
N PRO A 46 7.44 -21.76 5.46
CA PRO A 46 6.82 -21.71 4.14
C PRO A 46 5.47 -20.99 4.13
N VAL A 47 4.63 -21.25 5.14
CA VAL A 47 3.32 -20.59 5.28
C VAL A 47 3.46 -19.11 5.61
N GLY A 48 4.43 -18.73 6.45
CA GLY A 48 4.76 -17.32 6.67
C GLY A 48 5.11 -16.56 5.38
N ARG A 49 5.81 -17.22 4.42
CA ARG A 49 6.04 -16.64 3.08
C ARG A 49 4.77 -16.56 2.24
N ILE A 50 3.88 -17.55 2.33
CA ILE A 50 2.56 -17.52 1.67
C ILE A 50 1.77 -16.30 2.16
N LEU A 51 1.65 -16.10 3.48
CA LEU A 51 0.93 -14.97 4.05
C LEU A 51 1.50 -13.62 3.58
N LYS A 52 2.83 -13.47 3.55
CA LYS A 52 3.48 -12.27 2.98
C LYS A 52 3.07 -12.02 1.54
N ARG A 53 3.04 -13.05 0.68
CA ARG A 53 2.65 -12.92 -0.73
C ARG A 53 1.17 -12.59 -0.89
N LEU A 54 0.30 -13.24 -0.13
CA LEU A 54 -1.14 -12.96 -0.12
C LEU A 54 -1.41 -11.51 0.28
N ARG A 55 -0.69 -10.99 1.29
CA ARG A 55 -0.75 -9.59 1.69
C ARG A 55 -0.41 -8.66 0.53
N ARG A 56 0.73 -8.87 -0.14
CA ARG A 56 1.19 -8.03 -1.28
C ARG A 56 0.18 -8.02 -2.43
N ALA A 57 -0.48 -9.15 -2.67
CA ALA A 57 -1.53 -9.32 -3.67
C ALA A 57 -2.95 -8.99 -3.17
N ARG A 58 -3.10 -8.43 -1.96
CA ARG A 58 -4.38 -8.04 -1.35
C ARG A 58 -5.40 -9.19 -1.21
N ARG A 59 -4.93 -10.43 -1.13
CA ARG A 59 -5.76 -11.64 -0.94
C ARG A 59 -6.09 -11.85 0.53
N PHE A 60 -6.73 -10.87 1.15
CA PHE A 60 -6.94 -10.84 2.61
C PHE A 60 -7.86 -11.96 3.12
N GLN A 61 -8.84 -12.40 2.34
CA GLN A 61 -9.69 -13.53 2.73
C GLN A 61 -8.89 -14.83 2.81
N SER A 62 -8.13 -15.15 1.76
CA SER A 62 -7.26 -16.33 1.72
C SER A 62 -6.14 -16.22 2.76
N MET A 63 -5.62 -15.02 3.02
CA MET A 63 -4.64 -14.76 4.09
C MET A 63 -5.23 -15.03 5.48
N ALA A 64 -6.47 -14.58 5.74
CA ALA A 64 -7.16 -14.86 6.98
C ALA A 64 -7.35 -16.37 7.18
N LEU A 65 -7.85 -17.07 6.16
CA LEU A 65 -8.05 -18.52 6.19
C LEU A 65 -6.79 -19.30 6.55
N VAL A 66 -5.67 -18.97 5.92
CA VAL A 66 -4.40 -19.68 6.15
C VAL A 66 -3.82 -19.36 7.52
N ALA A 67 -3.87 -18.09 7.95
CA ALA A 67 -3.36 -17.70 9.27
C ALA A 67 -4.22 -18.29 10.42
N ASP A 68 -5.54 -18.35 10.24
CA ASP A 68 -6.46 -18.98 11.18
C ASP A 68 -6.10 -20.46 11.43
N ALA A 69 -5.82 -21.21 10.35
CA ALA A 69 -5.36 -22.60 10.45
C ALA A 69 -4.03 -22.74 11.22
N MET A 70 -3.12 -21.77 11.11
CA MET A 70 -1.88 -21.76 11.90
C MET A 70 -2.16 -21.57 13.40
N PHE A 71 -3.14 -20.72 13.76
CA PHE A 71 -3.54 -20.51 15.14
C PHE A 71 -4.23 -21.74 15.73
N GLU A 72 -5.17 -22.34 15.00
CA GLU A 72 -5.86 -23.57 15.39
C GLU A 72 -4.87 -24.72 15.66
N SER A 73 -3.79 -24.78 14.89
CA SER A 73 -2.80 -25.86 14.95
C SER A 73 -1.60 -25.54 15.86
N GLY A 74 -1.61 -24.40 16.55
CA GLY A 74 -0.57 -24.02 17.52
C GLY A 74 0.79 -23.68 16.92
N VAL A 75 0.89 -23.42 15.61
CA VAL A 75 2.15 -23.10 14.92
C VAL A 75 2.29 -21.62 14.51
N ALA A 76 1.30 -20.79 14.86
CA ALA A 76 1.33 -19.36 14.59
C ALA A 76 2.38 -18.63 15.45
N SER A 77 3.12 -17.73 14.81
CA SER A 77 3.98 -16.73 15.46
C SER A 77 3.24 -15.41 15.63
N THR A 78 3.81 -14.47 16.40
CA THR A 78 3.27 -13.10 16.48
C THR A 78 3.26 -12.41 15.12
N GLU A 79 4.24 -12.66 14.26
CA GLU A 79 4.27 -12.10 12.89
C GLU A 79 3.05 -12.57 12.07
N SER A 80 2.73 -13.86 12.09
CA SER A 80 1.50 -14.37 11.46
C SER A 80 0.23 -13.82 12.12
N GLY A 81 0.26 -13.54 13.42
CA GLY A 81 -0.83 -12.87 14.13
C GLY A 81 -1.07 -11.43 13.69
N VAL A 82 -0.01 -10.65 13.49
CA VAL A 82 -0.11 -9.30 12.93
C VAL A 82 -0.73 -9.36 11.54
N GLN A 83 -0.33 -10.33 10.71
CA GLN A 83 -0.92 -10.52 9.39
C GLN A 83 -2.39 -10.91 9.49
N TYR A 84 -2.78 -11.83 10.38
CA TYR A 84 -4.18 -12.18 10.62
C TYR A 84 -5.03 -10.97 11.04
N ALA A 85 -4.55 -10.18 12.00
CA ALA A 85 -5.21 -8.94 12.43
C ALA A 85 -5.38 -7.94 11.28
N GLN A 86 -4.36 -7.83 10.41
CA GLN A 86 -4.47 -7.03 9.20
C GLN A 86 -5.54 -7.58 8.25
N ALA A 87 -5.59 -8.90 8.04
CA ALA A 87 -6.60 -9.56 7.22
C ALA A 87 -8.01 -9.23 7.71
N LEU A 88 -8.25 -9.35 9.01
CA LEU A 88 -9.52 -9.02 9.65
C LEU A 88 -9.87 -7.53 9.45
N THR A 89 -8.87 -6.64 9.58
CA THR A 89 -9.06 -5.20 9.38
C THR A 89 -9.47 -4.88 7.94
N ASP A 90 -8.74 -5.40 6.95
CA ASP A 90 -8.97 -5.13 5.52
C ASP A 90 -10.22 -5.85 4.98
N THR A 91 -10.71 -6.90 5.66
CA THR A 91 -12.01 -7.54 5.41
C THR A 91 -13.17 -6.94 6.23
N ARG A 92 -12.95 -5.79 6.89
CA ARG A 92 -13.93 -5.02 7.68
C ARG A 92 -14.44 -5.69 8.96
N SER A 93 -13.77 -6.72 9.45
CA SER A 93 -14.04 -7.35 10.75
C SER A 93 -13.33 -6.59 11.89
N LEU A 94 -13.60 -5.28 12.03
CA LEU A 94 -12.82 -4.38 12.89
C LEU A 94 -12.83 -4.77 14.37
N SER A 95 -13.99 -5.11 14.92
CA SER A 95 -14.10 -5.51 16.34
C SER A 95 -13.36 -6.82 16.63
N ALA A 96 -13.37 -7.76 15.67
CA ALA A 96 -12.60 -9.00 15.79
C ALA A 96 -11.10 -8.73 15.70
N ALA A 97 -10.67 -7.85 14.80
CA ALA A 97 -9.27 -7.43 14.68
C ALA A 97 -8.77 -6.75 15.97
N GLU A 98 -9.59 -5.88 16.58
CA GLU A 98 -9.28 -5.19 17.83
C GLU A 98 -9.11 -6.18 18.99
N ALA A 99 -10.11 -7.04 19.22
CA ALA A 99 -10.05 -8.06 20.27
C ALA A 99 -8.86 -9.01 20.07
N PHE A 100 -8.57 -9.38 18.83
CA PHE A 100 -7.43 -10.22 18.51
C PHE A 100 -6.09 -9.53 18.79
N LEU A 101 -5.94 -8.24 18.44
CA LEU A 101 -4.72 -7.47 18.75
C LEU A 101 -4.51 -7.27 20.26
N ASP A 102 -5.58 -7.13 21.04
CA ASP A 102 -5.49 -7.10 22.50
C ASP A 102 -4.94 -8.40 23.06
N TRP A 103 -5.42 -9.54 22.57
CA TRP A 103 -4.85 -10.84 22.92
C TRP A 103 -3.39 -10.97 22.44
N LEU A 104 -3.11 -10.61 21.18
CA LEU A 104 -1.79 -10.74 20.56
C LEU A 104 -0.74 -9.91 21.32
N SER A 105 -1.10 -8.71 21.78
CA SER A 105 -0.21 -7.80 22.50
C SER A 105 0.28 -8.32 23.86
N ARG A 106 -0.37 -9.36 24.40
CA ARG A 106 -0.01 -9.98 25.69
C ARG A 106 0.96 -11.15 25.53
N ARG A 107 1.29 -11.55 24.30
CA ARG A 107 2.25 -12.62 24.04
C ARG A 107 3.67 -12.19 24.40
N ALA A 108 4.49 -13.15 24.83
CA ALA A 108 5.87 -12.88 25.25
C ALA A 108 6.73 -12.29 24.12
N ASP A 109 6.47 -12.70 22.87
CA ASP A 109 7.18 -12.23 21.68
C ASP A 109 6.55 -10.97 21.04
N ALA A 110 5.52 -10.37 21.65
CA ALA A 110 4.83 -9.20 21.08
C ALA A 110 5.74 -7.97 20.90
N ALA A 111 6.76 -7.83 21.76
CA ALA A 111 7.68 -6.69 21.73
C ALA A 111 8.44 -6.57 20.40
N SER A 112 8.74 -7.68 19.71
CA SER A 112 9.43 -7.64 18.41
C SER A 112 8.56 -7.08 17.29
N MET A 113 7.24 -7.00 17.49
CA MET A 113 6.25 -6.52 16.54
C MET A 113 5.50 -5.27 17.07
N ALA A 114 6.10 -4.55 18.01
CA ALA A 114 5.45 -3.43 18.69
C ALA A 114 4.98 -2.34 17.70
N SER A 115 5.80 -2.02 16.70
CA SER A 115 5.49 -1.01 15.68
C SER A 115 4.27 -1.41 14.84
N GLU A 116 4.19 -2.67 14.44
CA GLU A 116 3.12 -3.21 13.62
C GLU A 116 1.81 -3.32 14.40
N ILE A 117 1.86 -3.80 15.64
CA ILE A 117 0.69 -3.91 16.52
C ILE A 117 0.09 -2.52 16.77
N VAL A 118 0.92 -1.54 17.13
CA VAL A 118 0.48 -0.16 17.36
C VAL A 118 -0.06 0.46 16.06
N GLY A 119 0.61 0.22 14.94
CA GLY A 119 0.14 0.66 13.62
C GLY A 119 -1.24 0.13 13.25
N LEU A 120 -1.50 -1.16 13.52
CA LEU A 120 -2.80 -1.77 13.26
C LEU A 120 -3.89 -1.26 14.20
N ARG A 121 -3.59 -1.00 15.48
CA ARG A 121 -4.53 -0.31 16.38
C ARG A 121 -4.89 1.08 15.84
N GLY A 122 -3.88 1.84 15.41
CA GLY A 122 -4.08 3.12 14.73
C GLY A 122 -4.95 2.99 13.48
N ARG A 123 -4.73 1.95 12.67
CA ARG A 123 -5.52 1.66 11.45
C ARG A 123 -6.97 1.30 11.74
N ILE A 124 -7.24 0.50 12.77
CA ILE A 124 -8.58 0.11 13.21
C ILE A 124 -9.34 1.33 13.72
N ALA A 125 -8.75 2.10 14.65
CA ALA A 125 -9.33 3.34 15.15
C ALA A 125 -9.59 4.34 14.01
N LYS A 126 -8.65 4.47 13.06
CA LYS A 126 -8.84 5.28 11.83
C LYS A 126 -10.06 4.81 11.03
N GLN A 127 -10.23 3.51 10.84
CA GLN A 127 -11.37 2.98 10.09
C GLN A 127 -12.69 3.16 10.84
N HIS A 128 -12.70 3.01 12.16
CA HIS A 128 -13.87 3.33 12.98
C HIS A 128 -14.26 4.81 12.85
N HIS A 129 -13.29 5.74 12.86
CA HIS A 129 -13.55 7.15 12.60
C HIS A 129 -14.20 7.37 11.23
N ILE A 130 -13.61 6.83 10.16
CA ILE A 130 -14.11 6.97 8.78
C ILE A 130 -15.52 6.40 8.63
N ASN A 131 -15.80 5.25 9.25
CA ASN A 131 -17.08 4.56 9.15
C ASN A 131 -18.17 5.14 10.07
N THR A 132 -17.80 5.99 11.03
CA THR A 132 -18.77 6.57 11.97
C THR A 132 -19.54 7.70 11.27
N PRO A 133 -20.88 7.65 11.20
CA PRO A 133 -21.68 8.71 10.59
C PRO A 133 -21.47 10.07 11.27
N GLU A 134 -21.60 11.17 10.52
CA GLU A 134 -21.43 12.53 11.04
C GLU A 134 -22.37 12.86 12.21
N ALA A 135 -23.56 12.24 12.24
CA ALA A 135 -24.50 12.36 13.36
C ALA A 135 -23.94 11.85 14.70
N GLN A 136 -22.85 11.07 14.69
CA GLN A 136 -22.16 10.56 15.87
C GLN A 136 -20.77 11.21 16.03
N ILE A 137 -20.69 12.54 15.87
CA ILE A 137 -19.42 13.28 15.82
C ILE A 137 -18.52 13.05 17.04
N ASP A 138 -19.07 12.93 18.25
CA ASP A 138 -18.28 12.67 19.45
C ASP A 138 -17.61 11.29 19.44
N ARG A 139 -18.30 10.29 18.89
CA ARG A 139 -17.74 8.96 18.70
C ARG A 139 -16.66 8.98 17.63
N ALA A 140 -16.94 9.61 16.49
CA ALA A 140 -15.96 9.77 15.41
C ALA A 140 -14.70 10.48 15.90
N ARG A 141 -14.86 11.54 16.71
CA ARG A 141 -13.77 12.29 17.33
C ARG A 141 -12.91 11.43 18.24
N ARG A 142 -13.51 10.61 19.11
CA ARG A 142 -12.77 9.70 20.00
C ARG A 142 -11.84 8.78 19.21
N TYR A 143 -12.37 8.12 18.19
CA TYR A 143 -11.59 7.22 17.34
C TYR A 143 -10.48 7.94 16.56
N LEU A 144 -10.71 9.17 16.10
CA LEU A 144 -9.65 9.97 15.44
C LEU A 144 -8.51 10.25 16.41
N VAL A 145 -8.83 10.73 17.61
CA VAL A 145 -7.83 11.10 18.62
C VAL A 145 -7.04 9.87 19.07
N GLU A 146 -7.71 8.74 19.26
CA GLU A 146 -7.08 7.45 19.56
C GLU A 146 -6.14 7.01 18.43
N SER A 147 -6.58 7.09 17.19
CA SER A 147 -5.77 6.75 16.02
C SER A 147 -4.50 7.60 15.93
N VAL A 148 -4.60 8.92 16.14
CA VAL A 148 -3.43 9.81 16.18
C VAL A 148 -2.46 9.41 17.28
N ARG A 149 -2.95 9.08 18.49
CA ARG A 149 -2.08 8.62 19.59
C ARG A 149 -1.33 7.36 19.24
N HIS A 150 -2.01 6.36 18.64
CA HIS A 150 -1.34 5.14 18.21
C HIS A 150 -0.26 5.42 17.16
N TYR A 151 -0.57 6.19 16.13
CA TYR A 151 0.43 6.52 15.13
C TYR A 151 1.61 7.33 15.69
N LEU A 152 1.38 8.29 16.59
CA LEU A 152 2.49 8.98 17.25
C LEU A 152 3.32 8.04 18.14
N ALA A 153 2.68 7.14 18.88
CA ALA A 153 3.40 6.14 19.68
C ALA A 153 4.27 5.22 18.83
N GLY A 154 3.77 4.77 17.67
CA GLY A 154 4.56 3.98 16.72
C GLY A 154 5.70 4.77 16.10
N PHE A 155 5.47 6.05 15.78
CA PHE A 155 6.49 6.94 15.23
C PHE A 155 7.62 7.21 16.24
N ASP A 156 7.29 7.33 17.52
CA ASP A 156 8.24 7.60 18.60
C ASP A 156 9.11 6.40 18.98
N LEU A 157 8.82 5.19 18.48
CA LEU A 157 9.71 4.03 18.66
C LEU A 157 11.06 4.24 17.97
N ASP A 158 11.04 4.77 16.74
CA ASP A 158 12.21 5.21 15.97
C ASP A 158 11.70 6.04 14.77
N ARG A 159 11.85 7.35 14.85
CA ARG A 159 11.33 8.27 13.83
C ARG A 159 12.04 8.17 12.48
N SER A 160 13.28 7.66 12.47
CA SER A 160 14.05 7.48 11.23
C SER A 160 13.62 6.24 10.45
N VAL A 161 13.11 5.23 11.16
CA VAL A 161 12.66 3.97 10.58
C VAL A 161 11.15 4.00 10.31
N TYR A 162 10.35 4.42 11.29
CA TYR A 162 8.90 4.27 11.27
C TYR A 162 8.14 5.52 10.79
N PHE A 163 8.70 6.23 9.81
CA PHE A 163 8.14 7.47 9.24
C PHE A 163 6.71 7.32 8.71
N TRP A 164 6.30 6.11 8.32
CA TRP A 164 4.93 5.84 7.85
C TRP A 164 3.88 6.04 8.95
N HIS A 165 4.23 5.84 10.23
CA HIS A 165 3.33 6.16 11.33
C HIS A 165 3.17 7.67 11.46
N GLY A 166 4.28 8.41 11.36
CA GLY A 166 4.29 9.87 11.40
C GLY A 166 3.39 10.49 10.32
N ILE A 167 3.45 10.00 9.07
CA ILE A 167 2.63 10.57 7.99
C ILE A 167 1.15 10.24 8.18
N ASN A 168 0.82 9.07 8.72
CA ASN A 168 -0.55 8.72 9.08
C ASN A 168 -1.11 9.64 10.18
N ALA A 169 -0.31 9.97 11.20
CA ALA A 169 -0.68 10.97 12.20
C ALA A 169 -0.89 12.35 11.56
N ALA A 170 0.04 12.79 10.71
CA ALA A 170 -0.06 14.09 10.02
C ALA A 170 -1.34 14.20 9.16
N ALA A 171 -1.72 13.12 8.47
CA ALA A 171 -2.95 13.06 7.67
C ALA A 171 -4.22 13.18 8.52
N LEU A 172 -4.27 12.48 9.65
CA LEU A 172 -5.41 12.52 10.56
C LEU A 172 -5.54 13.88 11.27
N ILE A 173 -4.42 14.50 11.65
CA ILE A 173 -4.41 15.85 12.23
C ILE A 173 -4.90 16.86 11.18
N ALA A 174 -4.42 16.77 9.93
CA ALA A 174 -4.93 17.62 8.85
C ALA A 174 -6.43 17.43 8.61
N ARG A 175 -6.91 16.18 8.64
CA ARG A 175 -8.34 15.86 8.55
C ARG A 175 -9.12 16.48 9.70
N ALA A 176 -8.64 16.36 10.93
CA ALA A 176 -9.28 16.93 12.10
C ALA A 176 -9.47 18.44 11.96
N HIS A 177 -8.45 19.16 11.50
CA HIS A 177 -8.56 20.59 11.21
C HIS A 177 -9.64 20.89 10.15
N ARG A 178 -9.69 20.13 9.04
CA ARG A 178 -10.75 20.31 8.02
C ARG A 178 -12.16 20.07 8.56
N LYS A 179 -12.30 19.19 9.56
CA LYS A 179 -13.58 18.85 10.20
C LYS A 179 -13.88 19.66 11.46
N GLY A 180 -13.04 20.65 11.81
CA GLY A 180 -13.20 21.44 13.04
C GLY A 180 -13.06 20.65 14.34
N ILE A 181 -12.39 19.49 14.30
CA ILE A 181 -12.16 18.65 15.48
C ILE A 181 -10.92 19.17 16.23
N PRO A 182 -11.03 19.54 17.52
CA PRO A 182 -9.88 20.04 18.28
C PRO A 182 -8.80 18.97 18.47
N VAL A 183 -7.58 19.32 18.08
CA VAL A 183 -6.38 18.45 18.08
C VAL A 183 -5.11 19.19 18.52
N ASP A 184 -5.25 20.31 19.23
CA ASP A 184 -4.15 21.20 19.62
C ASP A 184 -3.12 20.53 20.55
N GLN A 185 -3.50 19.41 21.18
CA GLN A 185 -2.59 18.57 21.96
C GLN A 185 -1.55 17.81 21.12
N PHE A 186 -1.70 17.78 19.78
CA PHE A 186 -0.81 17.05 18.88
C PHE A 186 0.10 18.00 18.09
N PRO A 187 1.26 17.51 17.59
CA PRO A 187 2.10 18.31 16.71
C PRO A 187 1.36 18.78 15.45
N ALA A 188 1.69 19.97 14.95
CA ALA A 188 1.08 20.47 13.73
C ALA A 188 1.35 19.54 12.54
N SER A 189 0.31 19.20 11.76
CA SER A 189 0.41 18.29 10.60
C SER A 189 1.54 18.68 9.63
N LYS A 190 1.64 19.97 9.26
CA LYS A 190 2.71 20.47 8.37
C LYS A 190 4.10 20.36 8.98
N ALA A 191 4.23 20.46 10.31
CA ALA A 191 5.52 20.29 10.97
C ALA A 191 5.99 18.83 10.92
N LEU A 192 5.08 17.88 11.19
CA LEU A 192 5.34 16.45 11.01
C LEU A 192 5.73 16.14 9.56
N ALA A 193 4.94 16.63 8.60
CA ALA A 193 5.20 16.38 7.18
C ALA A 193 6.58 16.90 6.72
N ARG A 194 7.02 18.08 7.18
CA ARG A 194 8.37 18.59 6.86
C ARG A 194 9.47 17.67 7.38
N SER A 195 9.40 17.29 8.66
CA SER A 195 10.37 16.37 9.28
C SER A 195 10.42 15.01 8.56
N ILE A 196 9.26 14.55 8.09
CA ILE A 196 9.16 13.32 7.31
C ILE A 196 9.80 13.47 5.94
N VAL A 197 9.54 14.55 5.20
CA VAL A 197 10.20 14.84 3.91
C VAL A 197 11.72 14.82 4.08
N GLU A 198 12.25 15.51 5.08
CA GLU A 198 13.68 15.51 5.39
C GLU A 198 14.22 14.08 5.60
N THR A 199 13.47 13.25 6.33
CA THR A 199 13.85 11.85 6.58
C THR A 199 13.80 10.99 5.31
N VAL A 200 12.71 11.06 4.53
CA VAL A 200 12.49 10.15 3.39
C VAL A 200 13.26 10.57 2.13
N THR A 201 13.74 11.82 2.06
CA THR A 201 14.54 12.32 0.93
C THR A 201 16.04 12.38 1.20
N SER A 202 16.47 12.23 2.46
CA SER A 202 17.89 12.25 2.82
C SER A 202 18.65 11.08 2.16
N PRO A 203 19.82 11.33 1.55
CA PRO A 203 20.67 10.26 1.03
C PRO A 203 21.24 9.42 2.17
N GLY A 204 20.89 8.13 2.25
CA GLY A 204 21.58 7.17 3.11
C GLY A 204 20.70 6.27 3.98
N LYS A 205 21.17 5.02 4.07
CA LYS A 205 20.77 3.87 4.92
C LYS A 205 19.39 3.26 4.63
N THR A 206 19.36 2.31 3.68
CA THR A 206 18.76 0.95 3.76
C THR A 206 18.33 0.45 2.36
N GLY A 207 18.23 -0.88 2.18
CA GLY A 207 17.98 -1.54 0.89
C GLY A 207 16.56 -1.45 0.34
N ASP A 208 16.37 -2.06 -0.84
CA ASP A 208 15.28 -1.85 -1.81
C ASP A 208 13.83 -1.75 -1.24
N GLN A 209 13.48 -2.50 -0.19
CA GLN A 209 12.11 -2.48 0.37
C GLN A 209 11.76 -1.19 1.13
N HIS A 210 12.73 -0.52 1.75
CA HIS A 210 12.47 0.77 2.39
C HIS A 210 12.22 1.86 1.36
N ASP A 211 12.74 1.71 0.15
CA ASP A 211 12.73 2.76 -0.87
C ASP A 211 11.30 3.04 -1.38
N VAL A 212 10.51 2.00 -1.66
CA VAL A 212 9.11 2.18 -2.08
C VAL A 212 8.25 2.85 -1.02
N TRP A 213 8.39 2.47 0.26
CA TRP A 213 7.64 3.11 1.34
C TRP A 213 8.05 4.57 1.54
N ARG A 214 9.33 4.91 1.30
CA ARG A 214 9.81 6.30 1.31
C ARG A 214 9.11 7.12 0.23
N ILE A 215 9.04 6.65 -1.01
CA ILE A 215 8.39 7.38 -2.11
C ILE A 215 6.88 7.56 -1.83
N GLY A 216 6.19 6.52 -1.36
CA GLY A 216 4.77 6.63 -1.00
C GLY A 216 4.52 7.63 0.15
N THR A 217 5.41 7.64 1.15
CA THR A 217 5.35 8.59 2.27
C THR A 217 5.69 10.02 1.82
N GLU A 218 6.67 10.17 0.93
CA GLU A 218 7.07 11.44 0.31
C GLU A 218 5.88 12.08 -0.42
N LEU A 219 5.15 11.29 -1.21
CA LEU A 219 3.92 11.70 -1.88
C LEU A 219 2.93 12.31 -0.87
N GLU A 220 2.60 11.57 0.18
CA GLU A 220 1.62 12.03 1.18
C GLU A 220 2.11 13.25 1.94
N ALA A 221 3.42 13.33 2.23
CA ALA A 221 4.00 14.47 2.90
C ALA A 221 3.90 15.74 2.03
N HIS A 222 4.13 15.62 0.72
CA HIS A 222 3.92 16.74 -0.20
C HIS A 222 2.44 17.15 -0.33
N ILE A 223 1.50 16.21 -0.25
CA ILE A 223 0.07 16.53 -0.12
C ILE A 223 -0.19 17.35 1.15
N ALA A 224 0.35 16.93 2.30
CA ALA A 224 0.20 17.66 3.58
C ALA A 224 0.79 19.07 3.54
N LEU A 225 1.87 19.27 2.77
CA LEU A 225 2.55 20.54 2.60
C LEU A 225 1.92 21.45 1.54
N ASN A 226 0.90 20.97 0.82
CA ASN A 226 0.32 21.62 -0.36
C ASN A 226 1.31 21.79 -1.53
N ASP A 227 2.35 20.97 -1.61
CA ASP A 227 3.29 20.93 -2.74
C ASP A 227 2.83 19.89 -3.76
N TRP A 228 1.76 20.22 -4.49
CA TRP A 228 1.09 19.28 -5.38
C TRP A 228 1.94 18.87 -6.59
N VAL A 229 2.86 19.73 -7.01
CA VAL A 229 3.81 19.44 -8.09
C VAL A 229 4.72 18.28 -7.67
N ARG A 230 5.33 18.36 -6.48
CA ARG A 230 6.16 17.27 -5.98
C ARG A 230 5.36 16.03 -5.60
N ALA A 231 4.13 16.19 -5.13
CA ALA A 231 3.24 15.04 -4.88
C ALA A 231 2.94 14.26 -6.17
N ALA A 232 2.70 14.96 -7.29
CA ALA A 232 2.49 14.33 -8.58
C ALA A 232 3.75 13.63 -9.12
N ASP A 233 4.93 14.25 -8.97
CA ASP A 233 6.21 13.62 -9.31
C ASP A 233 6.45 12.33 -8.51
N ALA A 234 6.24 12.39 -7.19
CA ALA A 234 6.35 11.23 -6.31
C ALA A 234 5.36 10.12 -6.70
N ALA A 235 4.13 10.46 -7.13
CA ALA A 235 3.16 9.48 -7.62
C ALA A 235 3.64 8.73 -8.86
N VAL A 236 4.27 9.43 -9.80
CA VAL A 236 4.84 8.82 -11.00
C VAL A 236 5.99 7.88 -10.63
N ARG A 237 6.95 8.33 -9.79
CA ARG A 237 8.04 7.47 -9.31
C ARG A 237 7.52 6.25 -8.56
N TYR A 238 6.55 6.44 -7.68
CA TYR A 238 5.98 5.38 -6.84
C TYR A 238 5.32 4.29 -7.66
N THR A 239 4.55 4.67 -8.68
CA THR A 239 3.84 3.71 -9.55
C THR A 239 4.75 3.06 -10.58
N ALA A 240 5.86 3.70 -10.94
CA ALA A 240 6.88 3.14 -11.81
C ALA A 240 7.80 2.14 -11.10
N ALA A 241 7.91 2.18 -9.78
CA ALA A 241 8.71 1.23 -9.00
C ALA A 241 8.16 -0.20 -9.15
N GLU A 242 9.04 -1.15 -9.50
CA GLU A 242 8.66 -2.55 -9.71
C GLU A 242 8.30 -3.22 -8.38
N GLU A 243 8.96 -2.81 -7.31
CA GLU A 243 8.79 -3.34 -5.97
C GLU A 243 7.48 -2.88 -5.32
N ALA A 244 6.85 -1.83 -5.86
CA ALA A 244 5.55 -1.32 -5.42
C ALA A 244 4.43 -2.29 -5.80
N ASP A 245 3.97 -3.03 -4.80
CA ASP A 245 2.94 -4.05 -4.95
C ASP A 245 1.51 -3.47 -4.84
N ALA A 246 0.53 -4.30 -5.19
CA ALA A 246 -0.88 -3.90 -5.18
C ALA A 246 -1.32 -3.39 -3.80
N PHE A 247 -0.85 -4.02 -2.71
CA PHE A 247 -1.18 -3.60 -1.35
C PHE A 247 -0.67 -2.19 -1.02
N GLN A 248 0.57 -1.89 -1.37
CA GLN A 248 1.18 -0.59 -1.17
C GLN A 248 0.42 0.50 -1.95
N ILE A 249 0.22 0.32 -3.26
CA ILE A 249 -0.51 1.28 -4.09
C ILE A 249 -1.94 1.49 -3.59
N ALA A 250 -2.66 0.41 -3.27
CA ALA A 250 -4.03 0.51 -2.76
C ALA A 250 -4.11 1.19 -1.39
N SER A 251 -3.10 0.97 -0.53
CA SER A 251 -3.05 1.61 0.78
C SER A 251 -2.89 3.12 0.67
N THR A 252 -2.00 3.57 -0.23
CA THR A 252 -1.82 4.99 -0.55
C THR A 252 -3.07 5.57 -1.19
N LEU A 253 -3.67 4.89 -2.17
CA LEU A 253 -4.91 5.34 -2.81
C LEU A 253 -6.04 5.55 -1.78
N ARG A 254 -6.27 4.55 -0.91
CA ARG A 254 -7.26 4.62 0.16
C ARG A 254 -7.00 5.77 1.13
N GLN A 255 -5.74 5.99 1.48
CA GLN A 255 -5.35 7.07 2.37
C GLN A 255 -5.64 8.44 1.73
N LEU A 256 -5.33 8.61 0.45
CA LEU A 256 -5.62 9.83 -0.31
C LEU A 256 -7.13 10.08 -0.48
N THR A 257 -7.93 9.04 -0.69
CA THR A 257 -9.38 9.20 -0.90
C THR A 257 -10.16 9.31 0.40
N GLU A 258 -9.89 8.46 1.39
CA GLU A 258 -10.70 8.40 2.62
C GLU A 258 -10.23 9.40 3.67
N VAL A 259 -8.92 9.59 3.84
CA VAL A 259 -8.37 10.44 4.91
C VAL A 259 -8.13 11.84 4.41
N TRP A 260 -7.43 11.98 3.28
CA TRP A 260 -7.18 13.27 2.65
C TRP A 260 -8.39 13.84 1.90
N GLU A 261 -9.40 13.00 1.61
CA GLU A 261 -10.65 13.40 0.93
C GLU A 261 -10.39 14.01 -0.46
N LEU A 262 -9.34 13.54 -1.15
CA LEU A 262 -9.03 14.01 -2.50
C LEU A 262 -10.10 13.54 -3.50
N ALA A 263 -10.54 14.46 -4.35
CA ALA A 263 -11.49 14.20 -5.42
C ALA A 263 -10.79 14.13 -6.79
N SER A 264 -11.29 13.28 -7.70
CA SER A 264 -10.66 13.10 -9.01
C SER A 264 -10.87 14.26 -9.99
N ASN A 265 -11.75 15.21 -9.66
CA ASN A 265 -12.10 16.35 -10.50
C ASN A 265 -11.42 17.66 -10.08
N ALA A 266 -10.58 17.64 -9.04
CA ALA A 266 -9.88 18.84 -8.56
C ALA A 266 -8.46 18.50 -8.08
N PRO A 267 -7.47 19.40 -8.25
CA PRO A 267 -6.14 19.22 -7.68
C PRO A 267 -6.17 19.15 -6.14
N PRO A 268 -5.24 18.40 -5.52
CA PRO A 268 -4.26 17.52 -6.16
C PRO A 268 -4.84 16.18 -6.63
N GLY A 269 -6.09 15.85 -6.28
CA GLY A 269 -6.67 14.53 -6.57
C GLY A 269 -6.76 14.19 -8.06
N SER A 270 -7.08 15.16 -8.92
CA SER A 270 -7.07 14.97 -10.38
C SER A 270 -5.69 14.65 -10.96
N GLN A 271 -4.61 14.97 -10.25
CA GLN A 271 -3.23 14.77 -10.70
C GLN A 271 -2.63 13.45 -10.22
N VAL A 272 -3.04 12.95 -9.04
CA VAL A 272 -2.41 11.77 -8.40
C VAL A 272 -3.29 10.51 -8.44
N LEU A 273 -4.61 10.65 -8.31
CA LEU A 273 -5.50 9.49 -8.16
C LEU A 273 -5.61 8.65 -9.44
N PRO A 274 -5.67 9.21 -10.66
CA PRO A 274 -5.72 8.41 -11.89
C PRO A 274 -4.48 7.51 -12.04
N THR A 275 -3.29 8.05 -11.80
CA THR A 275 -2.01 7.33 -11.88
C THR A 275 -1.98 6.15 -10.91
N LEU A 276 -2.37 6.37 -9.64
CA LEU A 276 -2.44 5.30 -8.64
C LEU A 276 -3.49 4.22 -8.98
N ARG A 277 -4.66 4.62 -9.50
CA ARG A 277 -5.71 3.67 -9.93
C ARG A 277 -5.27 2.82 -11.10
N ALA A 278 -4.64 3.42 -12.11
CA ALA A 278 -4.11 2.69 -13.26
C ALA A 278 -3.03 1.70 -12.84
N ALA A 279 -2.11 2.12 -11.98
CA ALA A 279 -1.08 1.25 -11.43
C ALA A 279 -1.67 0.09 -10.62
N LEU A 280 -2.65 0.38 -9.74
CA LEU A 280 -3.32 -0.66 -8.96
C LEU A 280 -4.01 -1.70 -9.86
N LEU A 281 -4.76 -1.23 -10.87
CA LEU A 281 -5.44 -2.10 -11.81
C LEU A 281 -4.45 -3.06 -12.47
N ALA A 282 -3.31 -2.55 -12.96
CA ALA A 282 -2.26 -3.37 -13.56
C ALA A 282 -1.65 -4.38 -12.57
N ARG A 283 -1.44 -3.98 -11.30
CA ARG A 283 -0.89 -4.87 -10.24
C ARG A 283 -1.90 -5.91 -9.76
N GLU A 284 -3.17 -5.76 -10.06
CA GLU A 284 -4.24 -6.73 -9.80
C GLU A 284 -4.61 -7.56 -11.05
N GLY A 285 -3.79 -7.51 -12.11
CA GLY A 285 -4.00 -8.26 -13.35
C GLY A 285 -5.11 -7.70 -14.25
N GLY A 286 -5.65 -6.54 -13.90
CA GLY A 286 -6.58 -5.80 -14.74
C GLY A 286 -5.87 -4.94 -15.78
N GLY A 287 -6.60 -4.59 -16.82
CA GLY A 287 -6.12 -3.69 -17.86
C GLY A 287 -7.25 -3.30 -18.80
N PHE A 288 -7.02 -2.25 -19.57
CA PHE A 288 -7.90 -1.86 -20.67
C PHE A 288 -7.15 -2.04 -21.98
N ARG A 289 -7.81 -2.68 -22.95
CA ARG A 289 -7.38 -2.64 -24.35
C ARG A 289 -8.18 -1.56 -25.03
N LEU A 290 -7.50 -0.48 -25.39
CA LEU A 290 -8.07 0.58 -26.22
C LEU A 290 -7.62 0.35 -27.65
N GLU A 291 -8.56 0.41 -28.59
CA GLU A 291 -8.23 0.39 -30.01
C GLU A 291 -7.72 1.79 -30.42
N PRO A 292 -6.75 1.91 -31.36
CA PRO A 292 -6.10 3.19 -31.68
C PRO A 292 -7.06 4.35 -32.04
N HIS A 293 -8.20 4.04 -32.66
CA HIS A 293 -9.20 5.03 -33.04
C HIS A 293 -9.97 5.61 -31.84
N GLN A 294 -10.05 4.87 -30.72
CA GLN A 294 -10.71 5.33 -29.49
C GLN A 294 -9.82 6.35 -28.74
N VAL A 295 -8.49 6.19 -28.85
CA VAL A 295 -7.52 7.13 -28.25
C VAL A 295 -7.47 8.46 -29.01
N ALA A 296 -7.61 8.42 -30.33
CA ALA A 296 -7.59 9.62 -31.18
C ALA A 296 -8.76 10.58 -30.87
N ALA A 297 -9.97 10.03 -30.61
CA ALA A 297 -11.15 10.83 -30.29
C ALA A 297 -11.08 11.51 -28.92
N ASP A 298 -10.44 10.88 -27.93
CA ASP A 298 -10.29 11.43 -26.58
C ASP A 298 -9.19 12.49 -26.48
N LEU A 299 -8.14 12.39 -27.33
CA LEU A 299 -7.03 13.35 -27.35
C LEU A 299 -7.42 14.71 -27.95
N GLU A 300 -8.38 14.77 -28.87
CA GLU A 300 -8.86 16.03 -29.46
C GLU A 300 -9.57 16.94 -28.46
N GLY A 301 -10.02 16.41 -27.32
CA GLY A 301 -10.69 17.17 -26.25
C GLY A 301 -9.84 17.45 -25.00
N SER A 302 -8.66 16.83 -24.86
CA SER A 302 -7.88 16.88 -23.61
C SER A 302 -6.69 17.84 -23.68
N VAL A 303 -6.92 19.12 -23.37
CA VAL A 303 -5.84 20.07 -23.12
C VAL A 303 -5.15 19.69 -21.80
N GLY A 304 -4.03 18.94 -21.87
CA GLY A 304 -3.18 18.68 -20.69
C GLY A 304 -2.70 17.25 -20.46
N LEU A 305 -3.00 16.29 -21.35
CA LEU A 305 -2.51 14.90 -21.25
C LEU A 305 -1.28 14.60 -22.13
N GLU A 306 -0.55 15.63 -22.58
CA GLU A 306 0.62 15.44 -23.46
C GLU A 306 1.87 14.85 -22.77
N LYS A 307 1.83 14.60 -21.46
CA LYS A 307 2.97 14.00 -20.76
C LYS A 307 2.75 12.51 -20.58
N VAL A 308 3.51 11.72 -21.33
CA VAL A 308 3.55 10.25 -21.24
C VAL A 308 3.98 9.84 -19.83
N PHE A 309 3.06 9.27 -19.06
CA PHE A 309 3.33 8.73 -17.72
C PHE A 309 3.51 7.20 -17.80
N GLY A 310 4.71 6.76 -18.19
CA GLY A 310 5.10 5.36 -18.17
C GLY A 310 6.38 5.06 -18.96
N ALA A 311 6.98 3.89 -18.72
CA ALA A 311 8.15 3.40 -19.49
C ALA A 311 7.79 3.01 -20.94
N GLY A 312 6.49 2.92 -21.27
CA GLY A 312 6.00 2.77 -22.62
C GLY A 312 6.18 4.09 -23.40
N GLN A 313 7.32 4.24 -24.06
CA GLN A 313 7.49 5.33 -25.03
C GLN A 313 6.57 5.04 -26.23
N PHE A 314 5.54 5.86 -26.42
CA PHE A 314 4.80 5.88 -27.68
C PHE A 314 5.71 6.50 -28.75
N LYS A 315 6.38 5.64 -29.53
CA LYS A 315 7.16 6.06 -30.69
C LYS A 315 6.21 6.21 -31.87
N THR A 316 5.87 7.44 -32.20
CA THR A 316 5.01 7.73 -33.35
C THR A 316 5.70 7.31 -34.65
N VAL A 317 4.93 7.02 -35.70
CA VAL A 317 5.49 6.81 -37.06
C VAL A 317 6.36 7.99 -37.46
N LYS A 318 5.95 9.21 -37.10
CA LYS A 318 6.72 10.44 -37.34
C LYS A 318 8.08 10.46 -36.61
N TRP A 319 8.15 9.97 -35.38
CA TRP A 319 9.42 9.82 -34.64
C TRP A 319 10.35 8.82 -35.33
N TYR A 320 9.81 7.71 -35.83
CA TYR A 320 10.58 6.72 -36.58
C TYR A 320 11.07 7.27 -37.92
N GLN A 321 10.21 7.98 -38.65
CA GLN A 321 10.54 8.68 -39.91
C GLN A 321 11.69 9.67 -39.68
N HIS A 322 11.60 10.47 -38.62
CA HIS A 322 12.65 11.43 -38.28
C HIS A 322 14.00 10.75 -38.00
N GLY A 323 14.00 9.57 -37.36
CA GLY A 323 15.21 8.78 -37.18
C GLY A 323 15.83 8.34 -38.51
N LEU A 324 15.01 7.93 -39.49
CA LEU A 324 15.47 7.58 -40.83
C LEU A 324 16.07 8.80 -41.55
N ASP A 325 15.40 9.95 -41.49
CA ASP A 325 15.88 11.20 -42.09
C ASP A 325 17.23 11.64 -41.48
N CYS A 326 17.41 11.48 -40.15
CA CYS A 326 18.69 11.73 -39.49
C CYS A 326 19.79 10.76 -39.95
N CYS A 327 19.45 9.49 -40.21
CA CYS A 327 20.40 8.51 -40.75
C CYS A 327 20.81 8.81 -42.19
N GLU A 328 19.95 9.43 -43.00
CA GLU A 328 20.31 9.90 -44.35
C GLU A 328 21.38 11.01 -44.33
N SER A 329 21.56 11.70 -43.19
CA SER A 329 22.57 12.74 -43.02
C SER A 329 23.96 12.21 -42.62
N ILE A 330 24.14 10.89 -42.49
CA ILE A 330 25.42 10.27 -42.13
C ILE A 330 26.05 9.61 -43.37
N ALA A 331 27.14 10.18 -43.85
CA ALA A 331 27.97 9.57 -44.89
C ALA A 331 29.21 8.88 -44.28
N ARG A 332 29.50 7.66 -44.74
CA ARG A 332 30.77 6.97 -44.45
C ARG A 332 31.83 7.51 -45.41
N ILE A 333 32.85 8.17 -44.89
CA ILE A 333 34.03 8.57 -45.66
C ILE A 333 35.07 7.45 -45.55
N GLU A 334 35.49 6.91 -46.68
CA GLU A 334 36.59 5.95 -46.79
C GLU A 334 37.77 6.62 -47.50
N THR A 335 38.97 6.41 -46.97
CA THR A 335 40.25 6.84 -47.54
C THR A 335 40.89 5.72 -48.34
#